data_AF-A0A4Q7QNC5-F1
#
_entry.id   AF-A0A4Q7QNC5-F1
#
_cell.length_a   1.000
_cell.length_b   1.000
_cell.length_c   1.000
_cell.angle_alpha   90.00
_cell.angle_beta   90.00
_cell.angle_gamma   90.00
#
_symmetry.space_group_name_H-M   'P 1'
#
loop_
_entity.id
_entity.type
_entity.pdbx_description
1 polymer ?
#
loop_
_entity_poly.entity_id
_entity_poly.type
_entity_poly.pdbx_seq_one_letter_code
_entity_poly.pdbx_strand_id
1 'polypeptide(L)' 'MSRSNALVLTTEIDAIRTTMYEVSKKVNNLADPLLVQLSQILDEKLNKLDQIRDCA' A
#
# COMPACT_ATOMS: atom_id res chain seq x y z
N MET A 1 19.49 -7.30 2.56
CA MET A 1 18.32 -8.22 2.53
C MET A 1 17.78 -8.24 1.11
N SER A 2 17.35 -9.41 0.63
CA SER A 2 17.30 -9.78 -0.80
C SER A 2 16.20 -9.09 -1.60
N ARG A 3 16.42 -8.90 -2.91
CA ARG A 3 15.45 -8.41 -3.93
C ARG A 3 14.05 -9.03 -3.81
N SER A 4 13.95 -10.26 -3.27
CA SER A 4 12.71 -10.95 -2.98
C SER A 4 11.78 -10.16 -2.05
N ASN A 5 12.32 -9.46 -1.03
CA ASN A 5 11.51 -8.67 -0.10
C ASN A 5 10.92 -7.42 -0.78
N ALA A 6 11.67 -6.78 -1.68
CA ALA A 6 11.18 -5.64 -2.46
C ALA A 6 10.08 -6.06 -3.46
N LEU A 7 10.22 -7.23 -4.08
CA LEU A 7 9.22 -7.77 -5.00
C LEU A 7 7.90 -8.10 -4.28
N VAL A 8 7.98 -8.73 -3.11
CA VAL A 8 6.81 -9.02 -2.27
C VAL A 8 6.11 -7.73 -1.86
N LEU A 9 6.86 -6.74 -1.35
CA LEU A 9 6.28 -5.45 -0.96
C LEU A 9 5.63 -4.72 -2.14
N THR A 10 6.24 -4.75 -3.32
CA THR A 10 5.66 -4.14 -4.52
C THR A 10 4.32 -4.80 -4.88
N THR A 11 4.25 -6.13 -4.79
CA THR A 11 3.01 -6.89 -5.04
C THR A 11 1.93 -6.55 -4.01
N GLU A 12 2.28 -6.46 -2.74
CA GLU A 12 1.35 -6.05 -1.67
C GLU A 12 0.83 -4.62 -1.88
N ILE A 13 1.71 -3.68 -2.27
CA ILE A 13 1.35 -2.30 -2.58
C ILE A 13 0.33 -2.23 -3.71
N ASP A 14 0.54 -2.98 -4.79
CA ASP A 14 -0.39 -2.99 -5.93
C ASP A 14 -1.75 -3.62 -5.60
N ALA A 15 -1.76 -4.65 -4.75
CA ALA A 15 -3.00 -5.22 -4.23
C ALA A 15 -3.79 -4.22 -3.36
N ILE A 16 -3.09 -3.45 -2.51
CA ILE A 16 -3.72 -2.41 -1.69
C ILE A 16 -4.28 -1.29 -2.57
N ARG A 17 -3.51 -0.81 -3.57
CA ARG A 17 -3.97 0.22 -4.52
C ARG A 17 -5.23 -0.21 -5.26
N THR A 18 -5.27 -1.46 -5.73
CA THR A 18 -6.45 -2.02 -6.40
C THR A 18 -7.65 -2.06 -5.47
N THR A 19 -7.43 -2.49 -4.21
CA THR A 19 -8.49 -2.54 -3.20
C THR A 19 -9.01 -1.16 -2.86
N MET A 20 -8.13 -0.17 -2.65
CA MET A 20 -8.52 1.22 -2.41
C MET A 20 -9.36 1.78 -3.56
N TYR A 21 -8.97 1.50 -4.81
CA TYR A 21 -9.75 1.92 -5.98
C TYR A 21 -11.15 1.31 -5.98
N GLU A 22 -11.28 0.00 -5.74
CA GLU A 22 -12.58 -0.66 -5.68
C GLU A 22 -13.45 -0.20 -4.50
N VAL A 23 -12.85 0.09 -3.34
CA VAL A 23 -13.56 0.65 -2.20
C VAL A 23 -14.00 2.09 -2.49
N SER A 24 -13.16 2.89 -3.14
CA SER A 24 -13.48 4.29 -3.48
C SER A 24 -14.72 4.43 -4.36
N LYS A 25 -15.01 3.42 -5.19
CA LYS A 25 -16.23 3.35 -6.01
C LYS A 25 -17.49 3.06 -5.21
N LYS A 26 -17.36 2.48 -4.02
CA LYS A 26 -18.46 1.97 -3.19
C LYS A 26 -18.80 2.89 -2.02
N VAL A 27 -17.88 3.78 -1.65
CA VAL A 27 -18.05 4.71 -0.53
C VAL A 27 -18.46 6.10 -1.03
N ASN A 28 -19.22 6.82 -0.23
CA ASN A 28 -19.74 8.14 -0.60
C ASN A 28 -18.75 9.28 -0.34
N ASN A 29 -17.67 9.01 0.40
CA ASN A 29 -16.64 10.00 0.72
C ASN A 29 -15.27 9.35 0.91
N LEU A 30 -14.22 10.14 0.71
CA LEU A 30 -12.83 9.69 0.85
C LEU A 30 -12.38 9.54 2.32
N ALA A 31 -13.18 10.03 3.26
CA ALA A 31 -12.96 9.88 4.69
C ALA A 31 -13.56 8.58 5.24
N ASP A 32 -14.01 7.68 4.37
CA ASP A 32 -14.52 6.38 4.79
C ASP A 32 -13.47 5.65 5.63
N PRO A 33 -13.83 5.14 6.83
CA PRO A 33 -12.87 4.51 7.73
C PRO A 33 -12.07 3.38 7.09
N LEU A 34 -12.64 2.66 6.11
CA LEU A 34 -11.94 1.60 5.39
C LEU A 34 -10.91 2.16 4.42
N LEU A 35 -11.25 3.24 3.69
CA LEU A 35 -10.28 3.92 2.81
C LEU A 35 -9.11 4.51 3.60
N VAL A 36 -9.40 5.13 4.74
CA VAL A 36 -8.36 5.71 5.61
C VAL A 36 -7.43 4.64 6.17
N GLN A 37 -7.98 3.49 6.59
CA GLN A 37 -7.15 2.36 7.03
C GLN A 37 -6.29 1.82 5.89
N LEU A 38 -6.86 1.65 4.70
CA LEU A 38 -6.11 1.18 3.54
C LEU A 38 -4.99 2.16 3.15
N SER A 39 -5.22 3.48 3.25
CA SER A 39 -4.17 4.47 2.98
C SER A 39 -3.04 4.41 4.01
N GLN A 40 -3.35 4.21 5.28
CA GLN A 40 -2.33 4.05 6.33
C GLN A 40 -1.47 2.80 6.09
N ILE A 41 -2.10 1.69 5.74
CA ILE A 41 -1.38 0.44 5.41
C ILE A 41 -0.51 0.64 4.16
N LEU A 42 -1.01 1.35 3.15
CA LEU A 42 -0.25 1.67 1.95
C LEU A 42 1.00 2.49 2.28
N ASP A 43 0.86 3.53 3.10
CA ASP A 43 1.98 4.38 3.52
C ASP A 43 3.05 3.58 4.28
N GLU A 44 2.65 2.70 5.20
CA GLU A 44 3.61 1.83 5.90
C GLU A 44 4.39 0.93 4.96
N LYS A 45 3.73 0.37 3.94
CA LYS A 45 4.36 -0.52 2.97
C LYS A 45 5.29 0.23 2.02
N LEU A 46 4.90 1.44 1.60
CA LEU A 46 5.75 2.33 0.81
C LEU A 46 7.01 2.71 1.59
N ASN A 47 6.86 3.10 2.86
CA ASN A 47 8.01 3.43 3.72
C ASN A 47 8.96 2.25 3.89
N LYS A 48 8.43 1.02 4.06
CA LYS A 48 9.26 -0.19 4.13
C LYS A 48 9.97 -0.49 2.82
N LEU A 49 9.32 -0.26 1.69
CA LEU A 49 9.93 -0.44 0.37
C LEU A 49 11.05 0.58 0.15
N ASP A 50 10.84 1.83 0.53
CA ASP A 50 11.82 2.91 0.45
C ASP A 50 13.07 2.60 1.28
N GLN A 51 12.89 2.18 2.53
CA GLN A 51 13.98 1.73 3.41
C GLN A 51 14.83 0.60 2.81
N ILE A 52 14.21 -0.33 2.07
CA ILE A 52 14.92 -1.42 1.41
C ILE A 52 15.70 -0.90 0.19
N ARG A 53 15.18 0.09 -0.52
CA ARG A 53 15.84 0.68 -1.69
C ARG A 53 17.00 1.58 -1.28
N ASP A 54 16.88 2.31 -0.18
CA ASP A 54 17.94 3.17 0.36
C ASP A 54 19.09 2.39 1.02
N CYS A 55 18.84 1.17 1.47
CA CYS A 55 19.86 0.27 2.03
C CYS A 55 20.58 -0.62 0.99
N ALA A 56 20.26 -0.49 -0.31
CA ALA A 56 20.76 -1.34 -1.40
C ALA A 56 21.74 -0.60 -2.30
#